data_AF-A0A7G5ZNZ2-F1
#
_entry.id   AF-A0A7G5ZNZ2-F1
#
_cell.length_a   1.000
_cell.length_b   1.000
_cell.length_c   1.000
_cell.angle_alpha   90.00
_cell.angle_beta   90.00
_cell.angle_gamma   90.00
#
_symmetry.space_group_name_H-M   'P 1'
#
loop_
_entity.id
_entity.type
_entity.pdbx_description
1 polymer ?
#
loop_
_entity_poly.entity_id
_entity_poly.type
_entity_poly.pdbx_seq_one_letter_code
_entity_poly.pdbx_strand_id
1 'polypeptide(L)'
;MTVPGLEELAVGAGIREDTVVTMAPPDIVRAQSLRARLARAGEGRWRSECDEVREAARTLSSPFARARVEGMLGTQFAIRDDHVSARIHLLHAERLFELSGATAWARAIRRRLDRLDRREGSTAPAIDALSACRAAWSSQLTARELEVAMHAIRGAANRDIAEALRVSVRTVEVHLGRVFTKLEVRSRVELTVLAHRAEQHL
;
A
#
# COMPACT_ATOMS: atom_id res chain seq x y z
N MET A 1 12.76 -2.28 -27.39
CA MET A 1 12.29 -2.98 -26.17
C MET A 1 13.17 -2.47 -25.06
N THR A 2 12.74 -1.41 -24.37
CA THR A 2 13.61 -0.59 -23.50
C THR A 2 12.76 -0.11 -22.33
N VAL A 3 13.20 -0.40 -21.10
CA VAL A 3 12.51 0.00 -19.87
C VAL A 3 13.06 1.36 -19.44
N PRO A 4 12.26 2.45 -19.41
CA PRO A 4 12.72 3.72 -18.88
C PRO A 4 13.10 3.58 -17.40
N GLY A 5 14.37 3.84 -17.07
CA GLY A 5 14.87 3.87 -15.69
C GLY A 5 15.87 2.77 -15.29
N LEU A 6 16.23 1.84 -16.19
CA LEU A 6 17.41 0.97 -15.99
C LEU A 6 18.69 1.53 -16.65
N GLU A 7 18.54 2.46 -17.59
CA GLU A 7 19.66 3.02 -18.35
C GLU A 7 20.46 4.09 -17.58
N GLU A 8 19.91 4.62 -16.48
CA GLU A 8 20.60 5.62 -15.63
C GLU A 8 21.69 5.00 -14.72
N LEU A 9 21.80 3.67 -14.64
CA LEU A 9 22.78 3.01 -13.77
C LEU A 9 24.12 2.67 -14.46
N ALA A 10 24.26 2.92 -15.77
CA ALA A 10 25.43 2.46 -16.53
C ALA A 10 26.44 3.55 -16.91
N VAL A 11 26.19 4.83 -16.64
CA VAL A 11 27.15 5.91 -16.95
C VAL A 11 27.81 6.41 -15.67
N GLY A 12 28.76 5.63 -15.15
CA GLY A 12 29.52 5.99 -13.95
C GLY A 12 30.91 5.38 -13.85
N ALA A 13 31.39 4.70 -14.89
CA ALA A 13 32.75 4.18 -14.94
C ALA A 13 33.62 5.13 -15.77
N GLY A 14 34.18 6.15 -15.11
CA GLY A 14 35.35 6.88 -15.61
C GLY A 14 35.09 8.26 -16.18
N ILE A 15 34.65 9.21 -15.36
CA ILE A 15 34.98 10.64 -15.57
C ILE A 15 35.43 11.21 -14.23
N ARG A 16 36.57 11.91 -14.29
CA ARG A 16 37.28 12.56 -13.18
C ARG A 16 36.37 13.52 -12.43
N GLU A 17 36.62 13.64 -11.13
CA GLU A 17 36.01 14.61 -10.21
C GLU A 17 36.10 16.03 -10.77
N ASP A 18 34.99 16.50 -11.35
CA ASP A 18 34.59 17.90 -11.28
C ASP A 18 33.21 17.91 -10.63
N THR A 19 33.12 18.54 -9.46
CA THR A 19 31.93 18.59 -8.61
C THR A 19 30.82 19.40 -9.30
N VAL A 20 30.06 18.75 -10.18
CA VAL A 20 28.77 19.27 -10.63
C VAL A 20 27.79 19.08 -9.48
N VAL A 21 27.65 20.12 -8.64
CA VAL A 21 26.53 20.21 -7.69
C VAL A 21 25.25 20.31 -8.52
N THR A 22 24.67 19.16 -8.84
CA THR A 22 23.35 19.10 -9.47
C THR A 22 22.36 19.66 -8.46
N MET A 23 21.92 20.91 -8.64
CA MET A 23 20.87 21.53 -7.82
C MET A 23 19.51 20.89 -8.14
N ALA A 24 19.36 19.62 -7.77
CA ALA A 24 18.07 18.95 -7.78
C ALA A 24 17.26 19.40 -6.54
N PRO A 25 15.94 19.60 -6.68
CA PRO A 25 15.07 19.86 -5.54
C PRO A 25 15.31 18.85 -4.40
N PRO A 26 15.29 19.29 -3.12
CA PRO A 26 15.64 18.44 -1.97
C PRO A 26 14.90 17.10 -1.94
N ASP A 27 13.63 17.10 -2.34
CA ASP A 27 12.79 15.90 -2.42
C ASP A 27 13.28 14.88 -3.46
N ILE A 28 13.85 15.34 -4.57
CA ILE A 28 14.39 14.46 -5.61
C ILE A 28 15.64 13.75 -5.09
N VAL A 29 16.56 14.51 -4.46
CA VAL A 29 17.78 13.97 -3.85
C VAL A 29 17.43 12.99 -2.73
N ARG A 30 16.45 13.34 -1.89
CA ARG A 30 15.97 12.48 -0.81
C ARG A 30 15.30 11.21 -1.34
N ALA A 31 14.46 11.30 -2.37
CA ALA A 31 13.86 10.11 -2.99
C ALA A 31 14.89 9.23 -3.70
N GLN A 32 15.97 9.80 -4.25
CA GLN A 32 17.10 9.03 -4.79
C GLN A 32 17.83 8.27 -3.68
N SER A 33 18.14 8.92 -2.56
CA SER A 33 18.84 8.26 -1.45
C SER A 33 18.01 7.14 -0.83
N LEU A 34 16.70 7.34 -0.65
CA LEU A 34 15.78 6.30 -0.17
C LEU A 34 15.74 5.07 -1.10
N ARG A 35 15.67 5.29 -2.41
CA ARG A 35 15.73 4.21 -3.40
C ARG A 35 17.08 3.48 -3.38
N ALA A 36 18.18 4.21 -3.25
CA ALA A 36 19.50 3.61 -3.14
C ALA A 36 19.66 2.76 -1.87
N ARG A 37 19.06 3.18 -0.75
CA ARG A 37 18.99 2.37 0.49
C ARG A 37 18.24 1.06 0.24
N LEU A 38 17.06 1.11 -0.37
CA LEU A 38 16.28 -0.09 -0.69
C LEU A 38 17.03 -1.07 -1.60
N ALA A 39 17.81 -0.57 -2.56
CA ALA A 39 18.62 -1.42 -3.44
C ALA A 39 19.70 -2.21 -2.69
N ARG A 40 20.18 -1.68 -1.55
CA ARG A 40 21.28 -2.24 -0.77
C ARG A 40 20.83 -3.00 0.48
N ALA A 41 19.53 -3.00 0.78
CA ALA A 41 19.00 -3.62 1.99
C ALA A 41 19.15 -5.15 1.95
N GLY A 42 19.89 -5.71 2.92
CA GLY A 42 20.08 -7.14 3.08
C GLY A 42 18.87 -7.85 3.70
N GLU A 43 18.79 -9.17 3.53
CA GLU A 43 17.62 -9.99 3.93
C GLU A 43 17.27 -9.86 5.43
N GLY A 44 18.27 -9.87 6.31
CA GLY A 44 18.06 -9.83 7.77
C GLY A 44 17.50 -8.51 8.33
N ARG A 45 17.57 -7.40 7.58
CA ARG A 45 17.02 -6.09 7.97
C ARG A 45 15.96 -5.56 7.00
N TRP A 46 15.55 -6.36 6.02
CA TRP A 46 14.69 -5.92 4.93
C TRP A 46 13.40 -5.25 5.43
N ARG A 47 12.70 -5.89 6.37
CA ARG A 47 11.42 -5.37 6.90
C ARG A 47 11.58 -4.04 7.62
N SER A 48 12.54 -3.93 8.55
CA SER A 48 12.78 -2.69 9.29
C SER A 48 13.24 -1.55 8.38
N GLU A 49 14.11 -1.84 7.40
CA GLU A 49 14.55 -0.83 6.42
C GLU A 49 13.40 -0.37 5.52
N CYS A 50 12.49 -1.27 5.14
CA CYS A 50 11.29 -0.89 4.37
C CYS A 50 10.37 0.02 5.19
N ASP A 51 10.17 -0.28 6.48
CA ASP A 51 9.34 0.56 7.35
C ASP A 51 9.94 1.95 7.53
N GLU A 52 11.25 2.05 7.77
CA GLU A 52 11.95 3.32 7.86
C GLU A 52 11.91 4.11 6.54
N VAL A 53 12.14 3.45 5.41
CA VAL A 53 12.11 4.10 4.10
C VAL A 53 10.70 4.58 3.78
N ARG A 54 9.67 3.80 4.09
CA ARG A 54 8.26 4.18 3.91
C ARG A 54 7.92 5.41 4.75
N GLU A 55 8.29 5.41 6.03
CA GLU A 55 8.02 6.55 6.91
C GLU A 55 8.75 7.81 6.43
N ALA A 56 10.01 7.68 6.03
CA ALA A 56 10.75 8.79 5.44
C ALA A 56 10.11 9.28 4.12
N ALA A 57 9.59 8.38 3.29
CA ALA A 57 8.94 8.72 2.01
C ALA A 57 7.61 9.47 2.19
N ARG A 58 6.88 9.26 3.30
CA ARG A 58 5.66 10.03 3.63
C ARG A 58 5.94 11.51 3.85
N THR A 59 7.16 11.86 4.25
CA THR A 59 7.57 13.26 4.46
C THR A 59 7.97 13.98 3.16
N LEU A 60 8.00 13.29 2.02
CA LEU A 60 8.25 13.91 0.71
C LEU A 60 7.02 14.72 0.30
N SER A 61 7.24 15.99 -0.04
CA SER A 61 6.17 16.89 -0.49
C SER A 61 5.76 16.61 -1.93
N SER A 62 6.69 16.12 -2.75
CA SER A 62 6.44 15.75 -4.14
C SER A 62 5.74 14.37 -4.25
N PRO A 63 4.48 14.30 -4.75
CA PRO A 63 3.79 13.03 -4.97
C PRO A 63 4.53 12.13 -5.97
N PHE A 64 5.14 12.73 -7.00
CA PHE A 64 5.93 12.00 -8.00
C PHE A 64 7.18 11.34 -7.39
N ALA A 65 7.90 12.08 -6.54
CA ALA A 65 9.08 11.56 -5.86
C ALA A 65 8.71 10.40 -4.90
N ARG A 66 7.59 10.53 -4.17
CA ARG A 66 7.06 9.46 -3.33
C ARG A 66 6.64 8.24 -4.16
N ALA A 67 5.95 8.44 -5.28
CA ALA A 67 5.53 7.35 -6.19
C ALA A 67 6.69 6.48 -6.67
N ARG A 68 7.84 7.11 -6.96
CA ARG A 68 9.08 6.42 -7.35
C ARG A 68 9.63 5.51 -6.26
N VAL A 69 9.52 5.90 -4.99
CA VAL A 69 9.94 5.08 -3.84
C VAL A 69 8.97 3.93 -3.63
N GLU A 70 7.66 4.21 -3.63
CA GLU A 70 6.59 3.21 -3.48
C GLU A 70 6.67 2.13 -4.58
N GLY A 71 6.87 2.53 -5.84
CA GLY A 71 7.00 1.59 -6.95
C GLY A 71 8.23 0.67 -6.83
N MET A 72 9.29 1.16 -6.17
CA MET A 72 10.49 0.38 -5.88
C MET A 72 10.26 -0.60 -4.73
N LEU A 73 9.62 -0.17 -3.65
CA LEU A 73 9.17 -1.05 -2.56
C LEU A 73 8.32 -2.19 -3.11
N GLY A 74 7.28 -1.87 -3.88
CA GLY A 74 6.38 -2.86 -4.47
C GLY A 74 7.10 -3.84 -5.40
N THR A 75 8.08 -3.36 -6.17
CA THR A 75 8.95 -4.22 -7.00
C THR A 75 9.79 -5.17 -6.17
N GLN A 76 10.38 -4.69 -5.07
CA GLN A 76 11.27 -5.49 -4.22
C GLN A 76 10.50 -6.52 -3.39
N PHE A 77 9.30 -6.20 -2.90
CA PHE A 77 8.41 -7.17 -2.27
C PHE A 77 7.97 -8.26 -3.25
N ALA A 78 7.65 -7.90 -4.51
CA ALA A 78 7.30 -8.87 -5.54
C ALA A 78 8.45 -9.83 -5.87
N ILE A 79 9.70 -9.37 -5.81
CA ILE A 79 10.89 -10.22 -6.02
C ILE A 79 11.07 -11.22 -4.86
N ARG A 80 10.69 -10.82 -3.64
CA ARG A 80 10.77 -11.63 -2.41
C ARG A 80 9.50 -12.45 -2.14
N ASP A 81 8.64 -12.60 -3.15
CA ASP A 81 7.39 -13.37 -3.09
C ASP A 81 6.34 -12.88 -2.07
N ASP A 82 6.51 -11.66 -1.54
CA ASP A 82 5.50 -11.01 -0.69
C ASP A 82 4.54 -10.21 -1.58
N HIS A 83 3.59 -10.92 -2.20
CA HIS A 83 2.66 -10.35 -3.17
C HIS A 83 1.66 -9.36 -2.54
N VAL A 84 1.27 -9.58 -1.28
CA VAL A 84 0.36 -8.67 -0.56
C VAL A 84 1.02 -7.31 -0.37
N SER A 85 2.24 -7.27 0.20
CA SER A 85 2.99 -6.02 0.37
C SER A 85 3.33 -5.39 -0.97
N ALA A 86 3.71 -6.22 -1.97
CA ALA A 86 3.98 -5.74 -3.31
C ALA A 86 2.80 -4.97 -3.90
N ARG A 87 1.60 -5.54 -3.79
CA ARG A 87 0.39 -4.96 -4.36
C ARG A 87 0.01 -3.65 -3.70
N ILE A 88 0.09 -3.55 -2.38
CA ILE A 88 -0.17 -2.31 -1.62
C ILE A 88 0.72 -1.18 -2.14
N HIS A 89 2.03 -1.41 -2.19
CA HIS A 89 2.99 -0.41 -2.64
C HIS A 89 2.84 -0.04 -4.12
N LEU A 90 2.50 -1.00 -5.00
CA LEU A 90 2.24 -0.72 -6.40
C LEU A 90 0.95 0.09 -6.60
N LEU A 91 -0.13 -0.18 -5.86
CA LEU A 91 -1.35 0.64 -5.91
C LEU A 91 -1.10 2.08 -5.44
N HIS A 92 -0.34 2.25 -4.35
CA HIS A 92 0.06 3.57 -3.87
C HIS A 92 0.90 4.32 -4.91
N ALA A 93 1.88 3.65 -5.52
CA ALA A 93 2.71 4.23 -6.56
C ALA A 93 1.88 4.68 -7.77
N GLU A 94 0.95 3.84 -8.22
CA GLU A 94 0.07 4.17 -9.34
C GLU A 94 -0.76 5.43 -9.06
N ARG A 95 -1.45 5.48 -7.92
CA ARG A 95 -2.27 6.64 -7.53
C ARG A 95 -1.44 7.92 -7.48
N LEU A 96 -0.24 7.87 -6.90
CA LEU A 96 0.63 9.03 -6.80
C LEU A 96 1.17 9.47 -8.17
N PHE A 97 1.43 8.54 -9.09
CA PHE A 97 1.77 8.88 -10.47
C PHE A 97 0.58 9.52 -11.21
N GLU A 98 -0.64 9.04 -11.01
CA GLU A 98 -1.85 9.65 -11.57
C GLU A 98 -2.05 11.09 -11.08
N LEU A 99 -1.94 11.32 -9.76
CA LEU A 99 -2.02 12.66 -9.15
C LEU A 99 -0.94 13.61 -9.67
N SER A 100 0.22 13.06 -10.06
CA SER A 100 1.32 13.84 -10.64
C SER A 100 1.20 14.05 -12.15
N GLY A 101 0.14 13.56 -12.79
CA GLY A 101 -0.02 13.56 -14.25
C GLY A 101 0.95 12.63 -15.00
N ALA A 102 1.70 11.78 -14.29
CA ALA A 102 2.69 10.87 -14.82
C ALA A 102 2.05 9.58 -15.38
N THR A 103 1.14 9.73 -16.35
CA THR A 103 0.29 8.64 -16.86
C THR A 103 1.07 7.47 -17.47
N ALA A 104 2.24 7.74 -18.07
CA ALA A 104 3.12 6.68 -18.59
C ALA A 104 3.69 5.79 -17.47
N TRP A 105 4.03 6.39 -16.32
CA TRP A 105 4.51 5.69 -15.13
C TRP A 105 3.37 4.90 -14.47
N ALA A 106 2.20 5.52 -14.28
CA ALA A 106 1.02 4.84 -13.76
C ALA A 106 0.67 3.59 -14.57
N ARG A 107 0.61 3.71 -15.90
CA ARG A 107 0.36 2.56 -16.80
C ARG A 107 1.45 1.47 -16.70
N ALA A 108 2.70 1.86 -16.46
CA ALA A 108 3.78 0.88 -16.26
C ALA A 108 3.60 0.09 -14.95
N ILE A 109 3.14 0.76 -13.89
CA ILE A 109 2.80 0.12 -12.61
C ILE A 109 1.55 -0.77 -12.75
N ARG A 110 0.49 -0.31 -13.43
CA ARG A 110 -0.71 -1.12 -13.73
C ARG A 110 -0.37 -2.46 -14.37
N ARG A 111 0.44 -2.45 -15.42
CA ARG A 111 0.90 -3.68 -16.09
C ARG A 111 1.64 -4.64 -15.15
N ARG A 112 2.25 -4.13 -14.08
CA ARG A 112 2.93 -4.95 -13.08
C ARG A 112 1.92 -5.55 -12.09
N LEU A 113 0.93 -4.78 -11.66
CA LEU A 113 -0.23 -5.28 -10.89
C LEU A 113 -0.93 -6.40 -11.67
N ASP A 114 -1.23 -6.19 -12.96
CA ASP A 114 -1.87 -7.21 -13.80
C ASP A 114 -1.03 -8.49 -13.96
N ARG A 115 0.30 -8.41 -13.82
CA ARG A 115 1.17 -9.61 -13.81
C ARG A 115 1.14 -10.32 -12.47
N LEU A 116 1.05 -9.57 -11.37
CA LEU A 116 0.94 -10.11 -10.02
C LEU A 116 -0.40 -10.86 -9.87
N ASP A 117 -1.50 -10.22 -10.24
CA ASP A 117 -2.85 -10.78 -10.16
C ASP A 117 -3.00 -12.05 -11.04
N ARG A 118 -2.30 -12.12 -12.18
CA ARG A 118 -2.29 -13.32 -13.04
C ARG A 118 -1.48 -14.49 -12.48
N ARG A 119 -0.45 -14.23 -11.66
CA ARG A 119 0.34 -15.28 -11.02
C ARG A 119 -0.41 -15.95 -9.87
N GLU A 120 -1.30 -15.21 -9.21
CA GLU A 120 -2.18 -15.70 -8.15
C GLU A 120 -3.43 -16.45 -8.66
N GLY A 121 -3.37 -17.05 -9.86
CA GLY A 121 -4.52 -17.62 -10.58
C GLY A 121 -5.62 -18.22 -9.70
N SER A 122 -6.84 -17.67 -9.81
CA SER A 122 -8.08 -18.18 -9.19
C SER A 122 -8.14 -18.10 -7.66
N THR A 123 -8.23 -16.89 -7.12
CA THR A 123 -9.45 -16.28 -6.53
C THR A 123 -8.97 -14.89 -6.17
N ALA A 124 -9.50 -13.82 -6.76
CA ALA A 124 -9.23 -12.51 -6.20
C ALA A 124 -10.16 -12.33 -5.00
N PRO A 125 -9.75 -12.48 -3.72
CA PRO A 125 -10.19 -11.47 -2.81
C PRO A 125 -9.51 -10.19 -3.33
N ALA A 126 -10.28 -9.12 -3.51
CA ALA A 126 -9.68 -7.80 -3.58
C ALA A 126 -8.60 -7.73 -2.50
N ILE A 127 -7.32 -7.65 -2.87
CA ILE A 127 -6.22 -7.47 -1.91
C ILE A 127 -6.35 -6.04 -1.36
N ASP A 128 -7.29 -5.92 -0.43
CA ASP A 128 -7.07 -5.54 0.94
C ASP A 128 -6.61 -4.09 1.18
N ALA A 129 -7.28 -3.15 0.53
CA ALA A 129 -7.70 -1.87 1.16
C ALA A 129 -8.14 -2.07 2.64
N LEU A 130 -8.77 -3.22 2.84
CA LEU A 130 -9.25 -3.77 4.08
C LEU A 130 -8.16 -4.39 4.99
N SER A 131 -6.92 -4.63 4.52
CA SER A 131 -5.81 -5.16 5.35
C SER A 131 -5.30 -4.09 6.29
N ALA A 132 -5.09 -2.90 5.73
CA ALA A 132 -4.74 -1.72 6.49
C ALA A 132 -5.78 -1.45 7.59
N CYS A 133 -7.06 -1.51 7.23
CA CYS A 133 -8.16 -1.39 8.18
C CYS A 133 -8.11 -2.50 9.24
N ARG A 134 -7.90 -3.76 8.82
CA ARG A 134 -7.81 -4.91 9.71
C ARG A 134 -6.66 -4.76 10.71
N ALA A 135 -5.50 -4.30 10.26
CA ALA A 135 -4.33 -4.06 11.10
C ALA A 135 -4.55 -2.87 12.06
N ALA A 136 -5.18 -1.79 11.59
CA ALA A 136 -5.48 -0.62 12.41
C ALA A 136 -6.53 -0.90 13.51
N TRP A 137 -7.49 -1.78 13.22
CA TRP A 137 -8.59 -2.07 14.13
C TRP A 137 -8.36 -3.29 15.02
N SER A 138 -7.37 -4.13 14.74
CA SER A 138 -7.07 -5.33 15.54
C SER A 138 -6.67 -5.02 16.98
N SER A 139 -6.19 -3.80 17.26
CA SER A 139 -5.86 -3.32 18.60
C SER A 139 -7.08 -2.79 19.37
N GLN A 140 -8.16 -2.44 18.69
CA GLN A 140 -9.36 -1.80 19.26
C GLN A 140 -10.56 -2.75 19.32
N LEU A 141 -10.64 -3.70 18.39
CA LEU A 141 -11.72 -4.66 18.26
C LEU A 141 -11.29 -6.05 18.73
N THR A 142 -12.23 -6.79 19.33
CA THR A 142 -12.05 -8.22 19.54
C THR A 142 -12.04 -8.96 18.20
N ALA A 143 -11.48 -10.17 18.15
CA ALA A 143 -11.44 -10.99 16.94
C ALA A 143 -12.83 -11.11 16.27
N ARG A 144 -13.89 -11.27 17.08
CA ARG A 144 -15.25 -11.44 16.56
C ARG A 144 -15.87 -10.14 16.04
N GLU A 145 -15.63 -9.04 16.73
CA GLU A 145 -16.06 -7.71 16.27
C GLU A 145 -15.34 -7.32 14.98
N LEU A 146 -14.04 -7.65 14.88
CA LEU A 146 -13.25 -7.44 13.69
C LEU A 146 -13.81 -8.22 12.51
N GLU A 147 -14.08 -9.52 12.66
CA GLU A 147 -14.70 -10.34 11.60
C GLU A 147 -16.00 -9.70 11.09
N VAL A 148 -16.91 -9.34 11.99
CA VAL A 148 -18.18 -8.70 11.65
C VAL A 148 -17.96 -7.36 10.91
N ALA A 149 -17.04 -6.52 11.41
CA ALA A 149 -16.70 -5.26 10.78
C ALA A 149 -16.15 -5.46 9.35
N MET A 150 -15.28 -6.45 9.15
CA MET A 150 -14.69 -6.79 7.86
C MET A 150 -15.73 -7.25 6.84
N HIS A 151 -16.74 -8.02 7.26
CA HIS A 151 -17.85 -8.35 6.36
C HIS A 151 -18.75 -7.14 6.08
N ALA A 152 -18.95 -6.27 7.05
CA ALA A 152 -19.83 -5.11 6.91
C ALA A 152 -19.31 -4.09 5.88
N ILE A 153 -18.03 -3.76 5.93
CA ILE A 153 -17.39 -2.84 4.97
C ILE A 153 -17.24 -3.43 3.55
N ARG A 154 -17.34 -4.76 3.42
CA ARG A 154 -17.47 -5.44 2.11
C ARG A 154 -18.90 -5.41 1.55
N GLY A 155 -19.85 -4.81 2.27
CA GLY A 155 -21.24 -4.68 1.83
C GLY A 155 -22.17 -5.85 2.18
N ALA A 156 -21.71 -6.87 2.92
CA ALA A 156 -22.55 -8.05 3.23
C ALA A 156 -23.72 -7.74 4.18
N ALA A 157 -24.95 -8.14 3.87
CA ALA A 157 -26.09 -7.86 4.75
C ALA A 157 -25.96 -8.61 6.09
N ASN A 158 -26.61 -8.13 7.16
CA ASN A 158 -26.50 -8.76 8.49
C ASN A 158 -26.91 -10.25 8.47
N ARG A 159 -27.83 -10.63 7.57
CA ARG A 159 -28.23 -12.04 7.36
C ARG A 159 -27.10 -12.87 6.77
N ASP A 160 -26.40 -12.35 5.77
CA ASP A 160 -25.28 -13.04 5.12
C ASP A 160 -24.08 -13.14 6.08
N ILE A 161 -23.87 -12.11 6.90
CA ILE A 161 -22.86 -12.13 7.98
C ILE A 161 -23.21 -13.19 9.02
N ALA A 162 -24.48 -13.25 9.43
CA ALA A 162 -24.96 -14.23 10.40
C ALA A 162 -24.77 -15.66 9.88
N GLU A 163 -25.07 -15.90 8.61
CA GLU A 163 -24.86 -17.19 7.95
C GLU A 163 -23.37 -17.55 7.84
N ALA A 164 -22.54 -16.64 7.33
CA ALA A 164 -21.10 -16.85 7.18
C ALA A 164 -20.40 -17.14 8.51
N LEU A 165 -20.86 -16.48 9.58
CA LEU A 165 -20.27 -16.59 10.91
C LEU A 165 -21.00 -17.60 11.80
N ARG A 166 -22.06 -18.26 11.32
CA ARG A 166 -22.90 -19.23 12.05
C ARG A 166 -23.45 -18.68 13.37
N VAL A 167 -24.00 -17.47 13.35
CA VAL A 167 -24.62 -16.79 14.50
C VAL A 167 -25.99 -16.23 14.12
N SER A 168 -26.75 -15.71 15.10
CA SER A 168 -28.01 -15.04 14.80
C SER A 168 -27.80 -13.62 14.24
N VAL A 169 -28.77 -13.12 13.47
CA VAL A 169 -28.77 -11.72 12.98
C VAL A 169 -28.69 -10.73 14.16
N ARG A 170 -29.41 -11.00 15.26
CA ARG A 170 -29.35 -10.18 16.47
C ARG A 170 -27.96 -10.15 17.09
N THR A 171 -27.20 -11.25 17.02
CA THR A 171 -25.80 -11.30 17.48
C THR A 171 -24.91 -10.40 16.61
N VAL A 172 -25.11 -10.40 15.30
CA VAL A 172 -24.39 -9.50 14.37
C VAL A 172 -24.70 -8.04 14.68
N GLU A 173 -25.95 -7.68 14.92
CA GLU A 173 -26.36 -6.32 15.29
C GLU A 173 -25.70 -5.84 16.59
N VAL A 174 -25.63 -6.72 17.61
CA VAL A 174 -24.95 -6.42 18.87
C VAL A 174 -23.45 -6.21 18.65
N HIS A 175 -22.80 -7.05 17.85
CA HIS A 175 -21.38 -6.85 17.51
C HIS A 175 -21.16 -5.55 16.73
N LEU A 176 -22.02 -5.22 15.75
CA LEU A 176 -21.94 -3.96 15.02
C LEU A 176 -22.14 -2.75 15.93
N GLY A 177 -23.07 -2.80 16.86
CA GLY A 177 -23.25 -1.74 17.86
C GLY A 177 -21.98 -1.50 18.68
N ARG A 178 -21.32 -2.58 19.14
CA ARG A 178 -20.03 -2.47 19.85
C ARG A 178 -18.91 -1.96 18.97
N VAL A 179 -18.84 -2.39 17.70
CA VAL A 179 -17.87 -1.88 16.71
C VAL A 179 -18.06 -0.38 16.50
N PHE A 180 -19.29 0.07 16.31
CA PHE A 180 -19.62 1.48 16.10
C PHE A 180 -19.20 2.34 17.29
N THR A 181 -19.51 1.89 18.52
CA THR A 181 -19.05 2.58 19.73
C THR A 181 -17.52 2.61 19.84
N LYS A 182 -16.84 1.49 19.57
CA LYS A 182 -15.37 1.39 19.72
C LYS A 182 -14.59 2.17 18.66
N LEU A 183 -15.13 2.29 17.45
CA LEU A 183 -14.51 3.05 16.35
C LEU A 183 -15.09 4.47 16.20
N GLU A 184 -15.93 4.89 17.14
CA GLU A 184 -16.57 6.22 17.18
C GLU A 184 -17.31 6.60 15.88
N VAL A 185 -17.95 5.62 15.24
CA VAL A 185 -18.79 5.82 14.05
C VAL A 185 -20.26 5.59 14.38
N ARG A 186 -21.17 6.29 13.70
CA ARG A 186 -22.61 6.26 14.01
C ARG A 186 -23.40 5.33 13.10
N SER A 187 -22.80 4.91 12.00
CA SER A 187 -23.48 4.08 11.01
C SER A 187 -22.53 3.18 10.24
N ARG A 188 -23.11 2.17 9.60
CA ARG A 188 -22.41 1.28 8.68
C ARG A 188 -21.79 2.03 7.49
N VAL A 189 -22.45 3.10 7.03
CA VAL A 189 -21.93 3.97 5.98
C VAL A 189 -20.68 4.69 6.47
N GLU A 190 -20.73 5.27 7.68
CA GLU A 190 -19.56 5.91 8.30
C GLU A 190 -18.42 4.91 8.55
N LEU A 191 -18.70 3.68 8.96
CA LEU A 191 -17.70 2.62 9.09
C LEU A 191 -17.00 2.34 7.76
N THR A 192 -17.74 2.33 6.65
CA THR A 192 -17.19 2.11 5.30
C THR A 192 -16.37 3.31 4.84
N VAL A 193 -16.83 4.54 5.11
CA VAL A 193 -16.07 5.76 4.82
C VAL A 193 -14.79 5.83 5.65
N LEU A 194 -14.84 5.42 6.92
CA LEU A 194 -13.67 5.34 7.80
C LEU A 194 -12.63 4.36 7.23
N ALA A 195 -13.06 3.20 6.75
CA ALA A 195 -12.18 2.25 6.08
C ALA A 195 -11.51 2.88 4.84
N HIS A 196 -12.29 3.56 3.99
CA HIS A 196 -11.77 4.24 2.81
C HIS A 196 -10.84 5.43 3.12
N ARG A 197 -11.01 6.11 4.26
CA ARG A 197 -10.09 7.18 4.70
C ARG A 197 -8.78 6.61 5.23
N ALA A 198 -8.82 5.47 5.93
CA ALA A 198 -7.61 4.77 6.34
C ALA A 198 -6.74 4.37 5.13
N GLU A 199 -7.35 4.07 3.98
CA GLU A 199 -6.64 3.85 2.71
C GLU A 199 -5.97 5.12 2.13
N GLN A 200 -6.44 6.32 2.49
CA GLN A 200 -5.94 7.59 1.94
C GLN A 200 -4.79 8.20 2.74
N HIS A 201 -4.68 7.86 4.03
CA HIS A 201 -3.68 8.40 4.95
C HIS A 201 -2.49 7.47 5.19
N LEU A 202 -2.37 6.37 4.44
CA LEU A 202 -1.23 5.44 4.49
C LEU A 202 -0.19 5.68 3.38
#